data_AF-A0T1C1-F1
#
_entry.id   AF-A0T1C1-F1
#
_cell.length_a   1.000
_cell.length_b   1.000
_cell.length_c   1.000
_cell.angle_alpha   90.00
_cell.angle_beta   90.00
_cell.angle_gamma   90.00
#
_symmetry.space_group_name_H-M   'P 1'
#
loop_
_entity.id
_entity.type
_entity.pdbx_description
1 polymer ?
#
loop_
_entity_poly.entity_id
_entity_poly.type
_entity_poly.pdbx_seq_one_letter_code
_entity_poly.pdbx_strand_id
1 'polypeptide(L)'
;VTGKVSEFCPYAKIIHIDIDPTSIRKNIHVDIPIVGDCKAVLRELIQILKVTVNGNQKEQRKPWLDQIREWQKAHPLSYQQEADGPIKPQHVIKRLYELTKDRDLIVSTDVG
;
A
#
# COMPACT_ATOMS: atom_id res chain seq x y z
N VAL A 1 -1.38 -12.01 -0.86
CA VAL A 1 -1.60 -13.10 0.13
C VAL A 1 -1.94 -12.45 1.46
N THR A 2 -3.13 -12.72 2.00
CA THR A 2 -3.72 -12.02 3.17
C THR A 2 -3.40 -12.67 4.52
N GLY A 3 -2.46 -13.64 4.54
CA GLY A 3 -2.25 -14.49 5.70
C GLY A 3 -3.52 -15.26 6.06
N LYS A 4 -3.83 -15.35 7.36
CA LYS A 4 -5.06 -15.98 7.86
C LYS A 4 -6.24 -15.02 7.67
N VAL A 5 -7.17 -15.38 6.78
CA VAL A 5 -8.31 -14.54 6.37
C VAL A 5 -9.14 -14.03 7.55
N SER A 6 -9.37 -14.84 8.57
CA SER A 6 -10.16 -14.43 9.76
C SER A 6 -9.50 -13.35 10.61
N GLU A 7 -8.19 -13.15 10.46
CA GLU A 7 -7.41 -12.14 11.19
C GLU A 7 -7.07 -10.95 10.29
N PHE A 8 -7.47 -10.98 9.02
CA PHE A 8 -7.25 -9.89 8.08
C PHE A 8 -8.31 -8.81 8.29
N CYS A 9 -7.89 -7.63 8.76
CA CYS A 9 -8.75 -6.46 8.93
C CYS A 9 -10.06 -6.73 9.72
N PRO A 10 -10.02 -7.39 10.91
CA PRO A 10 -11.20 -7.91 11.58
C PRO A 10 -12.22 -6.84 12.03
N TYR A 11 -11.81 -5.57 12.08
CA TYR A 11 -12.64 -4.44 12.51
C TYR A 11 -12.86 -3.41 11.40
N ALA A 12 -12.46 -3.71 10.16
CA ALA A 12 -12.54 -2.75 9.06
C ALA A 12 -13.87 -2.88 8.30
N LYS A 13 -14.35 -1.75 7.76
CA LYS A 13 -15.27 -1.76 6.61
C LYS A 13 -14.46 -1.86 5.33
N ILE A 14 -14.79 -2.81 4.47
CA ILE A 14 -14.03 -3.15 3.28
C ILE A 14 -14.75 -2.64 2.03
N ILE A 15 -14.08 -1.75 1.31
CA ILE A 15 -14.47 -1.25 -0.01
C ILE A 15 -13.51 -1.88 -1.04
N HIS A 16 -14.03 -2.62 -2.02
CA HIS A 16 -13.22 -3.29 -3.05
C HIS A 16 -13.65 -2.81 -4.43
N ILE A 17 -12.75 -2.12 -5.13
CA ILE A 17 -12.91 -1.69 -6.52
C ILE A 17 -12.13 -2.66 -7.40
N ASP A 18 -12.81 -3.39 -8.29
CA ASP A 18 -12.18 -4.35 -9.21
C ASP A 18 -12.89 -4.32 -10.56
N ILE A 19 -12.14 -4.46 -11.66
CA ILE A 19 -12.75 -4.51 -13.00
C ILE A 19 -13.37 -5.88 -13.27
N ASP A 20 -12.85 -6.93 -12.63
CA ASP A 20 -13.34 -8.29 -12.76
C ASP A 20 -14.31 -8.61 -11.61
N PRO A 21 -15.61 -8.82 -11.88
CA PRO A 21 -16.57 -9.14 -10.84
C PRO A 21 -16.26 -10.46 -10.11
N THR A 22 -15.52 -11.38 -10.72
CA THR A 22 -15.17 -12.68 -10.10
C THR A 22 -14.09 -12.56 -9.03
N SER A 23 -13.33 -11.46 -9.03
CA SER A 23 -12.32 -11.18 -8.01
C SER A 23 -12.92 -10.60 -6.73
N ILE A 24 -14.10 -9.99 -6.82
CA ILE A 24 -14.82 -9.42 -5.68
C ILE A 24 -15.38 -10.56 -4.81
N ARG A 25 -15.21 -10.44 -3.48
CA ARG A 25 -15.63 -11.44 -2.48
C ARG A 25 -15.02 -12.84 -2.66
N LYS A 26 -13.99 -13.00 -3.47
CA LYS A 26 -13.33 -14.29 -3.71
C LYS A 26 -12.70 -14.87 -2.43
N ASN A 27 -12.02 -14.03 -1.65
CA ASN A 27 -11.27 -14.48 -0.47
C ASN A 27 -11.72 -13.80 0.84
N ILE A 28 -12.28 -12.59 0.78
CA ILE A 28 -12.65 -11.78 1.94
C ILE A 28 -14.03 -11.19 1.70
N HIS A 29 -14.85 -11.10 2.75
CA HIS A 29 -16.14 -10.41 2.66
C HIS A 29 -15.94 -8.93 2.35
N VAL A 30 -16.74 -8.38 1.43
CA VAL A 30 -16.66 -6.97 1.02
C VAL A 30 -17.99 -6.31 1.32
N ASP A 31 -17.97 -5.25 2.13
CA ASP A 31 -19.17 -4.47 2.47
C ASP A 31 -19.67 -3.65 1.28
N ILE A 32 -18.75 -2.99 0.56
CA ILE A 32 -19.07 -2.11 -0.57
C ILE A 32 -18.28 -2.56 -1.81
N PRO A 33 -18.84 -3.47 -2.62
CA PRO A 33 -18.22 -3.90 -3.87
C PRO A 33 -18.49 -2.89 -5.00
N ILE A 34 -17.47 -2.53 -5.78
CA ILE A 34 -17.58 -1.66 -6.94
C ILE A 34 -16.91 -2.36 -8.13
N VAL A 35 -17.71 -2.74 -9.13
CA VAL A 35 -17.20 -3.33 -10.37
C VAL A 35 -16.91 -2.20 -11.36
N GLY A 36 -15.66 -2.03 -11.75
CA GLY A 36 -15.28 -1.03 -12.75
C GLY A 36 -13.78 -0.75 -12.83
N ASP A 37 -13.40 0.02 -13.85
CA ASP A 37 -12.04 0.53 -13.99
C ASP A 37 -11.68 1.42 -12.80
N CYS A 38 -10.64 1.04 -12.06
CA CYS A 38 -10.23 1.74 -10.84
C CYS A 38 -9.91 3.22 -11.09
N LYS A 39 -9.32 3.56 -12.25
CA LYS A 39 -9.00 4.95 -12.61
C LYS A 39 -10.26 5.78 -12.82
N ALA A 40 -11.27 5.24 -13.51
CA ALA A 40 -12.57 5.90 -13.69
C ALA A 40 -13.31 6.08 -12.37
N VAL A 41 -13.41 5.02 -11.57
CA VAL A 41 -14.09 5.05 -10.25
C VAL A 41 -13.43 6.06 -9.32
N LEU A 42 -12.10 6.06 -9.19
CA LEU A 42 -11.39 7.01 -8.32
C LEU A 42 -11.59 8.47 -8.76
N ARG A 43 -11.65 8.74 -10.07
CA ARG A 43 -11.93 10.09 -10.56
C ARG A 43 -13.30 10.58 -10.11
N GLU A 44 -14.32 9.74 -10.25
CA GLU A 44 -15.68 10.08 -9.84
C GLU A 44 -15.77 10.27 -8.32
N LEU A 45 -15.20 9.35 -7.53
CA LEU A 45 -15.13 9.46 -6.08
C LEU A 45 -14.45 10.76 -5.64
N ILE A 46 -13.34 11.16 -6.28
CA ILE A 46 -12.67 12.42 -5.97
C ILE A 46 -13.58 13.63 -6.24
N GLN A 47 -14.35 13.63 -7.34
CA GLN A 47 -15.29 14.74 -7.62
C GLN A 47 -16.41 14.80 -6.59
N ILE A 48 -16.97 13.65 -6.21
CA ILE A 48 -17.97 13.56 -5.15
C ILE A 48 -17.40 14.09 -3.84
N LEU A 49 -16.21 13.63 -3.44
CA LEU A 49 -15.58 14.04 -2.18
C LEU A 49 -15.33 15.56 -2.13
N LYS A 50 -14.98 16.20 -3.25
CA LYS A 50 -14.79 17.66 -3.29
C LYS A 50 -16.06 18.45 -2.96
N VAL A 51 -17.24 17.90 -3.24
CA VAL A 51 -18.52 18.59 -3.01
C VAL A 51 -19.22 18.12 -1.73
N THR A 52 -18.99 16.87 -1.30
CA THR A 52 -19.68 16.30 -0.13
C THR A 52 -18.90 16.45 1.16
N VAL A 53 -17.57 16.49 1.10
CA VAL A 53 -16.73 16.49 2.30
C VAL A 53 -16.50 17.91 2.77
N ASN A 54 -17.07 18.21 3.92
CA ASN A 54 -16.91 19.49 4.62
C ASN A 54 -16.11 19.30 5.93
N GLY A 55 -15.57 20.40 6.46
CA GLY A 55 -14.84 20.42 7.73
C GLY A 55 -13.37 20.02 7.65
N ASN A 56 -12.70 19.96 8.81
CA ASN A 56 -11.25 19.78 8.89
C ASN A 56 -10.83 18.30 8.92
N GLN A 57 -10.96 17.64 7.76
CA GLN A 57 -10.58 16.24 7.57
C GLN A 57 -9.10 15.94 7.86
N LYS A 58 -8.23 16.94 7.67
CA LYS A 58 -6.80 16.80 7.95
C LYS A 58 -6.56 16.57 9.44
N GLU A 59 -7.22 17.34 10.29
CA GLU A 59 -7.13 17.16 11.74
C GLU A 59 -7.79 15.86 12.20
N GLN A 60 -8.91 15.46 11.59
CA GLN A 60 -9.56 14.19 11.91
C GLN A 60 -8.66 12.97 11.64
N ARG A 61 -7.86 13.01 10.56
CA ARG A 61 -6.92 11.93 10.22
C ARG A 61 -5.58 12.02 10.95
N LYS A 62 -5.27 13.16 11.58
CA LYS A 62 -3.95 13.41 12.17
C LYS A 62 -3.55 12.35 13.21
N PRO A 63 -4.40 11.95 14.18
CA PRO A 63 -4.03 10.92 15.15
C PRO A 63 -3.66 9.59 14.50
N TRP A 64 -4.41 9.17 13.48
CA TRP A 64 -4.12 7.94 12.74
C TRP A 64 -2.81 8.01 11.95
N LEU A 65 -2.56 9.14 11.28
CA LEU A 65 -1.31 9.34 10.54
C LEU A 65 -0.10 9.43 11.48
N ASP A 66 -0.28 9.98 12.68
CA ASP A 66 0.77 10.02 13.69
C ASP A 66 1.10 8.61 14.19
N GLN A 67 0.08 7.77 14.46
CA GLN A 67 0.26 6.36 14.82
C GLN A 67 1.03 5.57 13.74
N ILE A 68 0.71 5.77 12.46
CA ILE A 68 1.42 5.12 11.34
C ILE A 68 2.90 5.53 11.35
N ARG A 69 3.20 6.81 11.58
CA ARG A 69 4.59 7.30 11.62
C ARG A 69 5.35 6.71 12.80
N GLU A 70 4.71 6.48 13.94
CA GLU A 70 5.32 5.80 15.07
C GLU A 70 5.72 4.37 14.70
N TRP A 71 4.82 3.60 14.06
CA TRP A 71 5.13 2.24 13.61
C TRP A 71 6.25 2.21 12.57
N GLN A 72 6.26 3.15 11.62
CA GLN A 72 7.35 3.28 10.64
C GLN A 72 8.71 3.54 11.29
N LYS A 73 8.74 4.34 12.38
CA LYS A 73 9.96 4.59 13.15
C LYS A 73 10.38 3.39 13.99
N ALA A 74 9.41 2.69 14.60
CA ALA A 74 9.67 1.55 15.46
C ALA A 74 10.11 0.30 14.66
N HIS A 75 9.59 0.12 13.44
CA HIS A 75 9.81 -1.06 12.61
C HIS A 75 10.23 -0.70 11.18
N PRO A 76 11.38 -0.03 10.99
CA PRO A 76 11.87 0.28 9.66
C PRO A 76 12.36 -0.99 8.94
N LEU A 77 12.24 -1.00 7.61
CA LEU A 77 12.93 -2.00 6.79
C LEU A 77 14.44 -1.79 6.96
N SER A 78 15.10 -2.67 7.70
CA SER A 78 16.49 -2.51 8.10
C SER A 78 17.28 -3.79 7.90
N TYR A 79 18.57 -3.62 7.63
CA TYR A 79 19.56 -4.68 7.56
C TYR A 79 20.93 -4.09 7.95
N GLN A 80 21.85 -4.92 8.40
CA GLN A 80 23.22 -4.52 8.70
C GLN A 80 24.13 -5.03 7.59
N GLN A 81 25.00 -4.17 7.02
CA GLN A 81 26.07 -4.60 6.12
C GLN A 81 27.38 -4.47 6.87
N GLU A 82 28.07 -5.60 7.11
CA GLU A 82 29.41 -5.58 7.70
C GLU A 82 30.41 -5.04 6.67
N ALA A 83 31.41 -4.26 7.13
CA ALA A 83 32.40 -3.61 6.25
C ALA A 83 33.25 -4.64 5.51
N ASP A 84 33.68 -5.70 6.21
CA ASP A 84 34.52 -6.78 5.68
C ASP A 84 33.72 -8.08 5.44
N GLY A 85 32.39 -8.01 5.49
CA GLY A 85 31.51 -9.16 5.32
C GLY A 85 31.03 -9.36 3.88
N PRO A 86 30.34 -10.48 3.60
CA PRO A 86 29.74 -10.71 2.30
C PRO A 86 28.69 -9.64 1.98
N ILE A 87 28.58 -9.29 0.70
CA ILE A 87 27.57 -8.32 0.24
C ILE A 87 26.19 -8.95 0.40
N LYS A 88 25.32 -8.29 1.17
CA LYS A 88 23.94 -8.75 1.38
C LYS A 88 23.04 -8.34 0.21
N PRO A 89 22.06 -9.16 -0.20
CA PRO A 89 21.17 -8.84 -1.32
C PRO A 89 20.47 -7.48 -1.18
N GLN A 90 20.05 -7.13 0.04
CA GLN A 90 19.44 -5.83 0.35
C GLN A 90 20.39 -4.67 0.01
N HIS A 91 21.69 -4.84 0.23
CA HIS A 91 22.70 -3.84 -0.12
C HIS A 91 22.81 -3.65 -1.63
N VAL A 92 22.79 -4.74 -2.40
CA VAL A 92 22.85 -4.69 -3.86
C VAL A 92 21.67 -3.90 -4.42
N ILE A 93 20.45 -4.23 -4.01
CA ILE A 93 19.23 -3.56 -4.49
C ILE A 93 19.21 -2.09 -4.08
N LYS A 94 19.61 -1.78 -2.84
CA LYS A 94 19.71 -0.40 -2.37
C LYS A 94 20.71 0.41 -3.20
N ARG A 95 21.90 -0.14 -3.46
CA ARG A 95 22.92 0.55 -4.25
C ARG A 95 22.53 0.72 -5.71
N LEU A 96 21.89 -0.29 -6.29
CA LEU A 96 21.32 -0.17 -7.63
C LEU A 96 20.35 1.02 -7.69
N TYR A 97 19.37 1.06 -6.79
CA TYR A 97 18.41 2.16 -6.70
C TYR A 97 19.10 3.52 -6.56
N GLU A 98 20.06 3.67 -5.64
CA GLU A 98 20.75 4.93 -5.41
C GLU A 98 21.50 5.46 -6.64
N LEU A 99 22.03 4.56 -7.48
CA LEU A 99 22.76 4.90 -8.71
C LEU A 99 21.84 5.18 -9.90
N THR A 100 20.59 4.72 -9.85
CA THR A 100 19.65 4.79 -10.97
C THR A 100 18.38 5.59 -10.69
N LYS A 101 18.18 6.12 -9.48
CA LYS A 101 16.94 6.79 -9.04
C LYS A 101 16.52 7.98 -9.91
N ASP A 102 17.46 8.60 -10.61
CA ASP A 102 17.23 9.76 -11.49
C ASP A 102 17.04 9.35 -12.96
N ARG A 103 16.81 8.06 -13.23
CA ARG A 103 16.62 7.49 -14.57
C ARG A 103 15.24 6.84 -14.68
N ASP A 104 14.79 6.68 -15.93
CA ASP A 104 13.65 5.83 -16.25
C ASP A 104 14.10 4.36 -16.31
N LEU A 105 14.00 3.66 -15.18
CA LEU A 105 14.50 2.28 -15.01
C LEU A 105 13.35 1.28 -15.04
N ILE A 106 13.49 0.23 -15.84
CA ILE A 106 12.64 -0.96 -15.79
C ILE A 106 13.35 -2.02 -14.94
N VAL A 107 12.66 -2.55 -13.94
CA VAL A 107 13.14 -3.64 -13.08
C VAL A 107 12.35 -4.91 -13.39
N SER A 108 13.05 -6.02 -13.60
CA SER A 108 12.46 -7.36 -13.72
C SER A 108 13.17 -8.29 -12.75
N THR A 109 12.45 -9.27 -12.22
CA THR A 109 12.96 -10.23 -11.25
C THR A 109 12.45 -11.64 -11.60
N ASP A 110 13.23 -12.66 -11.24
CA ASP A 110 12.71 -14.02 -11.15
C ASP A 110 11.97 -14.22 -9.81
N VAL A 111 11.63 -15.46 -9.45
CA VAL A 111 10.95 -15.83 -8.21
C VAL A 111 11.95 -16.18 -7.11
N GLY A 112 11.77 -15.62 -5.92
CA GLY A 112 12.60 -15.87 -4.73
C GLY A 112 11.98 -15.37 -3.44
#